data_AF-A0A949AKP1-F1
#
_entry.id   AF-A0A949AKP1-F1
#
_cell.length_a   1.000
_cell.length_b   1.000
_cell.length_c   1.000
_cell.angle_alpha   90.00
_cell.angle_beta   90.00
_cell.angle_gamma   90.00
#
_symmetry.space_group_name_H-M   'P 1'
#
loop_
_entity.id
_entity.type
_entity.pdbx_description
1 polymer ?
#
loop_
_entity_poly.entity_id
_entity_poly.type
_entity_poly.pdbx_seq_one_letter_code
_entity_poly.pdbx_strand_id
1 'polypeptide(L)'
;MEKTKHKNGTVVLRDDLYKIHKFRNFPLVIYNHGVNKFGEKSWKTLCSDYEASNRWDYKNLEQISEDFRGFVNMDVGSQLISNLNNFHKDEDLRMSFFNLSCKNTQKNRYEMLELCWSIDSGGVHFKSDLHRGFIRSGDGKKYLEEYIKSKNEIGSLNYWEGMNIRQAKDILTRSFFIAVNEKNLSGGNEFSDNFDIECILG
;
A
#
# COMPACT_ATOMS: atom_id res chain seq x y z
N MET A 1 3.18 4.55 9.00
CA MET A 1 4.12 4.14 10.05
C MET A 1 4.43 5.33 10.95
N GLU A 2 4.19 5.22 12.26
CA GLU A 2 4.48 6.26 13.25
C GLU A 2 5.58 5.74 14.16
N LYS A 3 6.75 6.42 14.17
CA LYS A 3 7.79 6.17 15.19
C LYS A 3 7.57 7.19 16.31
N THR A 4 7.30 6.71 17.52
CA THR A 4 7.28 7.55 18.72
C THR A 4 8.59 7.34 19.47
N LYS A 5 9.39 8.40 19.61
CA LYS A 5 10.56 8.38 20.48
C LYS A 5 10.15 8.76 21.90
N HIS A 6 10.25 7.82 22.82
CA HIS A 6 9.98 8.03 24.24
C HIS A 6 11.14 8.77 24.93
N LYS A 7 10.86 9.40 26.07
CA LYS A 7 11.85 10.18 26.86
C LYS A 7 13.08 9.35 27.29
N ASN A 8 12.93 8.03 27.40
CA ASN A 8 14.02 7.09 27.70
C ASN A 8 14.84 6.67 26.46
N GLY A 9 14.59 7.28 25.30
CA GLY A 9 15.26 6.95 24.04
C GLY A 9 14.68 5.75 23.28
N THR A 10 13.71 5.03 23.86
CA THR A 10 13.04 3.91 23.17
C THR A 10 12.22 4.44 22.01
N VAL A 11 12.33 3.82 20.84
CA VAL A 11 11.51 4.13 19.67
C VAL A 11 10.48 3.02 19.51
N VAL A 12 9.20 3.36 19.59
CA VAL A 12 8.11 2.42 19.31
C VAL A 12 7.58 2.69 17.92
N LEU A 13 7.61 1.66 17.10
CA LEU A 13 6.89 1.58 15.84
C LEU A 13 5.45 1.21 16.13
N ARG A 14 4.52 2.13 15.84
CA ARG A 14 3.11 1.76 15.71
C ARG A 14 2.80 1.62 14.24
N ASP A 15 2.35 0.44 13.85
CA ASP A 15 1.72 0.23 12.56
C ASP A 15 0.43 -0.54 12.77
N ASP A 16 -0.67 0.19 12.71
CA ASP A 16 -2.00 -0.38 12.94
C ASP A 16 -2.32 -1.28 11.74
N LEU A 17 -2.55 -2.58 11.98
CA LEU A 17 -2.70 -3.63 10.94
C LEU A 17 -3.83 -3.35 9.92
N TYR A 18 -4.82 -2.53 10.28
CA TYR A 18 -5.95 -2.19 9.41
C TYR A 18 -5.54 -1.16 8.34
N LYS A 19 -4.81 -1.63 7.33
CA LYS A 19 -4.30 -0.84 6.21
C LYS A 19 -5.10 -1.00 4.94
N ILE A 20 -5.93 -2.04 4.84
CA ILE A 20 -6.72 -2.32 3.67
C ILE A 20 -8.14 -1.78 3.88
N HIS A 21 -8.64 -1.01 2.92
CA HIS A 21 -10.03 -0.58 2.87
C HIS A 21 -10.69 -1.07 1.58
N LYS A 22 -11.80 -1.79 1.74
CA LYS A 22 -12.67 -2.24 0.65
C LYS A 22 -13.90 -1.36 0.59
N PHE A 23 -14.07 -0.66 -0.52
CA PHE A 23 -15.22 0.21 -0.75
C PHE A 23 -16.45 -0.64 -1.07
N ARG A 24 -17.62 -0.22 -0.56
CA ARG A 24 -18.91 -0.92 -0.70
C ARG A 24 -19.63 -0.50 -1.97
N ASN A 25 -19.55 0.77 -2.31
CA ASN A 25 -20.32 1.36 -3.41
C ASN A 25 -19.61 1.21 -4.78
N PHE A 26 -18.34 0.84 -4.78
CA PHE A 26 -17.54 0.70 -6.00
C PHE A 26 -16.51 -0.43 -5.80
N PRO A 27 -16.20 -1.25 -6.83
CA PRO A 27 -15.24 -2.36 -6.74
C PRO A 27 -13.80 -1.84 -6.70
N LEU A 28 -13.46 -1.17 -5.59
CA LEU A 28 -12.17 -0.59 -5.30
C LEU A 28 -11.68 -1.08 -3.94
N VAL A 29 -10.39 -1.41 -3.90
CA VAL A 29 -9.63 -1.60 -2.68
C VAL A 29 -8.48 -0.61 -2.69
N ILE A 30 -8.25 0.03 -1.54
CA ILE A 30 -7.04 0.81 -1.30
C ILE A 30 -6.29 0.20 -0.12
N TYR A 31 -5.02 -0.06 -0.33
CA TYR A 31 -4.08 -0.41 0.73
C TYR A 31 -3.18 0.78 1.04
N ASN A 32 -3.10 1.16 2.31
CA ASN A 32 -2.26 2.25 2.81
C ASN A 32 -0.99 1.69 3.47
N HIS A 33 0.17 2.07 2.95
CA HIS A 33 1.45 1.70 3.50
C HIS A 33 2.36 2.91 3.63
N GLY A 34 2.23 3.65 4.72
CA GLY A 34 3.13 4.76 5.03
C GLY A 34 2.54 5.80 5.97
N VAL A 35 1.22 5.95 5.98
CA VAL A 35 0.55 7.00 6.76
C VAL A 35 -0.35 6.38 7.83
N ASN A 36 -0.15 6.77 9.09
CA ASN A 36 -1.00 6.28 10.18
C ASN A 36 -2.09 7.28 10.58
N LYS A 37 -1.86 8.57 10.31
CA LYS A 37 -2.77 9.64 10.67
C LYS A 37 -2.95 10.58 9.50
N PHE A 38 -4.20 10.97 9.26
CA PHE A 38 -4.59 11.95 8.26
C PHE A 38 -5.24 13.12 9.00
N GLY A 39 -4.41 14.06 9.45
CA GLY A 39 -4.78 14.98 10.52
C GLY A 39 -5.21 14.21 11.78
N GLU A 40 -6.42 14.48 12.26
CA GLU A 40 -7.04 13.80 13.41
C GLU A 40 -7.85 12.54 13.02
N LYS A 41 -7.86 12.15 11.74
CA LYS A 41 -8.66 11.02 11.24
C LYS A 41 -7.86 9.73 11.19
N SER A 42 -8.52 8.64 11.57
CA SER A 42 -8.05 7.28 11.32
C SER A 42 -8.18 6.94 9.83
N TRP A 43 -7.42 5.94 9.36
CA TRP A 43 -7.56 5.41 7.99
C TRP A 43 -9.00 5.03 7.64
N LYS A 44 -9.69 4.32 8.54
CA LYS A 44 -11.09 3.91 8.35
C LYS A 44 -12.02 5.10 8.17
N THR A 45 -11.86 6.14 9.01
CA THR A 45 -12.66 7.37 8.93
C THR A 45 -12.38 8.10 7.62
N LEU A 46 -11.12 8.25 7.25
CA LEU A 46 -10.72 8.91 6.01
C LEU A 46 -11.31 8.20 4.78
N CYS A 47 -11.25 6.87 4.71
CA CYS A 47 -11.86 6.13 3.60
C CYS A 47 -13.39 6.24 3.58
N SER A 48 -14.04 6.27 4.75
CA SER A 48 -15.50 6.44 4.83
C SER A 48 -15.94 7.80 4.30
N ASP A 49 -15.21 8.87 4.63
CA ASP A 49 -15.46 10.21 4.08
C ASP A 49 -15.25 10.25 2.57
N TYR A 50 -14.21 9.56 2.08
CA TYR A 50 -13.93 9.48 0.66
C TYR A 50 -15.02 8.69 -0.09
N GLU A 51 -15.50 7.59 0.48
CA GLU A 51 -16.63 6.83 -0.06
C GLU A 51 -17.91 7.67 -0.11
N ALA A 52 -18.23 8.39 0.97
CA ALA A 52 -19.40 9.26 1.06
C ALA A 52 -19.38 10.42 0.06
N SER A 53 -18.20 10.84 -0.40
CA SER A 53 -18.06 11.88 -1.41
C SER A 53 -18.55 11.45 -2.81
N ASN A 54 -18.80 10.15 -3.02
CA ASN A 54 -19.23 9.53 -4.28
C ASN A 54 -18.44 9.98 -5.52
N ARG A 55 -17.13 10.21 -5.36
CA ARG A 55 -16.26 10.78 -6.40
C ARG A 55 -15.89 9.80 -7.52
N TRP A 56 -16.34 8.55 -7.46
CA TRP A 56 -15.85 7.43 -8.28
C TRP A 56 -16.69 7.12 -9.50
N ASP A 57 -17.95 7.58 -9.52
CA ASP A 57 -18.90 7.25 -10.57
C ASP A 57 -18.35 7.65 -11.94
N TYR A 58 -18.38 6.70 -12.88
CA TYR A 58 -17.91 6.84 -14.26
C TYR A 58 -16.42 7.19 -14.44
N LYS A 59 -15.59 7.03 -13.40
CA LYS A 59 -14.14 7.29 -13.49
C LYS A 59 -13.33 6.02 -13.71
N ASN A 60 -12.27 6.16 -14.50
CA ASN A 60 -11.25 5.11 -14.65
C ASN A 60 -10.21 5.19 -13.51
N LEU A 61 -9.34 4.17 -13.39
CA LEU A 61 -8.37 4.09 -12.29
C LEU A 61 -7.43 5.32 -12.22
N GLU A 62 -7.03 5.87 -13.35
CA GLU A 62 -6.16 7.05 -13.41
C GLU A 62 -6.84 8.27 -12.78
N GLN A 63 -8.09 8.55 -13.17
CA GLN A 63 -8.90 9.63 -12.61
C GLN A 63 -9.16 9.44 -11.10
N ILE A 64 -9.53 8.22 -10.72
CA ILE A 64 -9.68 7.78 -9.32
C ILE A 64 -8.40 8.05 -8.54
N SER A 65 -7.23 7.73 -9.11
CA SER A 65 -5.94 7.90 -8.44
C SER A 65 -5.55 9.37 -8.24
N GLU A 66 -5.83 10.23 -9.22
CA GLU A 66 -5.58 11.68 -9.11
C GLU A 66 -6.53 12.34 -8.11
N ASP A 67 -7.80 11.93 -8.09
CA ASP A 67 -8.76 12.39 -7.07
C ASP A 67 -8.32 11.98 -5.66
N PHE A 68 -7.93 10.71 -5.49
CA PHE A 68 -7.46 10.20 -4.20
C PHE A 68 -6.19 10.92 -3.76
N ARG A 69 -5.22 11.11 -4.68
CA ARG A 69 -4.03 11.93 -4.44
C ARG A 69 -4.43 13.30 -3.93
N GLY A 70 -5.31 14.03 -4.63
CA GLY A 70 -5.79 15.34 -4.19
C GLY A 70 -6.41 15.32 -2.79
N PHE A 71 -7.05 14.22 -2.43
CA PHE A 71 -7.69 14.02 -1.13
C PHE A 71 -6.69 13.80 0.02
N VAL A 72 -5.57 13.11 -0.21
CA VAL A 72 -4.59 12.76 0.85
C VAL A 72 -3.29 13.56 0.81
N ASN A 73 -3.01 14.30 -0.27
CA ASN A 73 -1.68 14.86 -0.55
C ASN A 73 -1.13 15.73 0.59
N MET A 74 -1.98 16.56 1.18
CA MET A 74 -1.58 17.45 2.27
C MET A 74 -1.17 16.65 3.51
N ASP A 75 -1.98 15.67 3.91
CA ASP A 75 -1.72 14.83 5.08
C ASP A 75 -0.46 13.99 4.91
N VAL A 76 -0.28 13.37 3.73
CA VAL A 76 0.93 12.60 3.41
C VAL A 76 2.16 13.51 3.48
N GLY A 77 2.11 14.69 2.86
CA GLY A 77 3.21 15.65 2.86
C GLY A 77 3.59 16.11 4.27
N SER A 78 2.60 16.47 5.10
CA SER A 78 2.83 16.85 6.50
C SER A 78 3.47 15.73 7.32
N GLN A 79 3.02 14.48 7.14
CA GLN A 79 3.60 13.33 7.83
C GLN A 79 5.06 13.09 7.40
N LEU A 80 5.36 13.16 6.10
CA LEU A 80 6.72 12.97 5.59
C LEU A 80 7.68 14.06 6.07
N ILE A 81 7.25 15.33 6.10
CA ILE A 81 8.04 16.45 6.65
C ILE A 81 8.32 16.22 8.14
N SER A 82 7.31 15.82 8.91
CA SER A 82 7.47 15.50 10.33
C SER A 82 8.46 14.35 10.54
N ASN A 83 8.37 13.30 9.74
CA ASN A 83 9.28 12.16 9.77
C ASN A 83 10.73 12.57 9.45
N LEU A 84 10.93 13.39 8.42
CA LEU A 84 12.26 13.88 8.04
C LEU A 84 12.91 14.68 9.17
N ASN A 85 12.15 15.56 9.83
CA ASN A 85 12.65 16.40 10.92
C ASN A 85 13.01 15.59 12.18
N ASN A 86 12.24 14.55 12.50
CA ASN A 86 12.40 13.79 13.74
C ASN A 86 13.29 12.54 13.59
N PHE A 87 13.37 11.98 12.37
CA PHE A 87 14.00 10.69 12.09
C PHE A 87 14.84 10.73 10.81
N HIS A 88 15.63 11.78 10.62
CA HIS A 88 16.43 12.02 9.41
C HIS A 88 17.40 10.90 8.99
N LYS A 89 17.63 9.83 9.76
CA LYS A 89 18.48 8.70 9.34
C LYS A 89 17.69 7.49 8.84
N ASP A 90 16.37 7.57 8.87
CA ASP A 90 15.47 6.45 8.66
C ASP A 90 14.81 6.58 7.28
N GLU A 91 15.32 5.84 6.31
CA GLU A 91 14.88 5.98 4.91
C GLU A 91 13.43 5.51 4.71
N ASP A 92 12.99 4.48 5.43
CA ASP A 92 11.63 3.94 5.31
C ASP A 92 10.56 4.95 5.74
N LEU A 93 10.90 5.84 6.68
CA LEU A 93 10.02 6.92 7.12
C LEU A 93 9.93 8.09 6.15
N ARG A 94 10.78 8.12 5.11
CA ARG A 94 10.76 9.14 4.07
C ARG A 94 9.87 8.78 2.90
N MET A 95 9.19 7.65 2.95
CA MET A 95 8.30 7.20 1.88
C MET A 95 6.90 6.88 2.41
N SER A 96 5.92 6.99 1.54
CA SER A 96 4.55 6.55 1.78
C SER A 96 3.93 6.03 0.50
N PHE A 97 3.30 4.87 0.60
CA PHE A 97 2.76 4.13 -0.53
C PHE A 97 1.26 3.92 -0.35
N PHE A 98 0.53 3.94 -1.46
CA PHE A 98 -0.83 3.47 -1.53
C PHE A 98 -1.00 2.59 -2.76
N ASN A 99 -1.61 1.43 -2.58
CA ASN A 99 -1.95 0.55 -3.70
C ASN A 99 -3.45 0.61 -3.95
N LEU A 100 -3.82 1.06 -5.13
CA LEU A 100 -5.20 1.14 -5.59
C LEU A 100 -5.45 -0.03 -6.53
N SER A 101 -6.56 -0.73 -6.34
CA SER A 101 -6.99 -1.81 -7.21
C SER A 101 -8.48 -1.69 -7.47
N CYS A 102 -8.89 -1.50 -8.71
CA CYS A 102 -10.30 -1.41 -9.05
C CYS A 102 -10.67 -2.14 -10.35
N LYS A 103 -11.95 -2.47 -10.50
CA LYS A 103 -12.50 -2.95 -11.76
C LYS A 103 -12.79 -1.75 -12.67
N ASN A 104 -12.07 -1.64 -13.77
CA ASN A 104 -12.39 -0.68 -14.83
C ASN A 104 -13.68 -1.13 -15.52
N THR A 105 -14.77 -0.39 -15.32
CA THR A 105 -16.11 -0.74 -15.82
C THR A 105 -16.20 -0.64 -17.35
N GLN A 106 -15.40 0.20 -17.99
CA GLN A 106 -15.38 0.34 -19.45
C GLN A 106 -14.65 -0.83 -20.14
N LYS A 107 -13.57 -1.33 -19.52
CA LYS A 107 -12.73 -2.41 -20.06
C LYS A 107 -13.05 -3.78 -19.48
N ASN A 108 -13.96 -3.83 -18.50
CA ASN A 108 -14.31 -5.02 -17.72
C ASN A 108 -13.08 -5.80 -17.19
N ARG A 109 -12.06 -5.09 -16.71
CA ARG A 109 -10.82 -5.69 -16.20
C ARG A 109 -10.35 -5.00 -14.92
N TYR A 110 -9.64 -5.72 -14.07
CA TYR A 110 -8.98 -5.11 -12.92
C TYR A 110 -7.71 -4.38 -13.34
N GLU A 111 -7.54 -3.18 -12.82
CA GLU A 111 -6.34 -2.37 -12.98
C GLU A 111 -5.78 -2.07 -11.58
N MET A 112 -4.44 -1.98 -11.48
CA MET A 112 -3.76 -1.75 -10.21
C MET A 112 -2.69 -0.69 -10.37
N LEU A 113 -2.58 0.19 -9.39
CA LEU A 113 -1.71 1.35 -9.45
C LEU A 113 -1.07 1.59 -8.08
N GLU A 114 0.25 1.75 -8.07
CA GLU A 114 1.04 2.10 -6.89
C GLU A 114 1.27 3.62 -6.90
N LEU A 115 0.86 4.28 -5.84
CA LEU A 115 1.12 5.68 -5.58
C LEU A 115 2.24 5.78 -4.55
N CYS A 116 3.28 6.54 -4.85
CA CYS A 116 4.44 6.72 -3.98
C CYS A 116 4.70 8.20 -3.74
N TRP A 117 4.71 8.60 -2.47
CA TRP A 117 5.27 9.87 -2.02
C TRP A 117 6.62 9.62 -1.37
N SER A 118 7.59 10.47 -1.66
CA SER A 118 8.89 10.46 -1.00
C SER A 118 9.32 11.86 -0.58
N ILE A 119 10.22 11.99 0.39
CA ILE A 119 10.77 13.28 0.79
C ILE A 119 12.30 13.26 0.85
N ASP A 120 12.91 14.32 0.33
CA ASP A 120 14.34 14.59 0.44
C ASP A 120 14.60 16.08 0.70
N SER A 121 15.85 16.52 0.60
CA SER A 121 16.24 17.93 0.78
C SER A 121 15.61 18.88 -0.25
N GLY A 122 15.14 18.37 -1.39
CA GLY A 122 14.44 19.12 -2.43
C GLY A 122 12.93 19.23 -2.20
N GLY A 123 12.39 18.52 -1.21
CA GLY A 123 10.97 18.56 -0.84
C GLY A 123 10.26 17.23 -1.02
N VAL A 124 8.92 17.30 -1.10
CA VAL A 124 8.06 16.12 -1.29
C VAL A 124 7.88 15.85 -2.78
N HIS A 125 8.12 14.61 -3.17
CA HIS A 125 7.98 14.10 -4.53
C HIS A 125 6.85 13.10 -4.61
N PHE A 126 6.25 12.97 -5.79
CA PHE A 126 5.18 12.03 -6.06
C PHE A 126 5.44 11.25 -7.34
N LYS A 127 5.16 9.96 -7.31
CA LYS A 127 5.23 9.04 -8.45
C LYS A 127 3.99 8.13 -8.45
N SER A 128 3.52 7.80 -9.65
CA SER A 128 2.45 6.84 -9.89
C SER A 128 2.95 5.79 -10.88
N ASP A 129 2.84 4.52 -10.53
CA ASP A 129 3.26 3.38 -11.36
C ASP A 129 2.07 2.45 -11.61
N LEU A 130 1.80 2.15 -12.89
CA LEU A 130 0.79 1.17 -13.27
C LEU A 130 1.38 -0.24 -13.23
N HIS A 131 0.71 -1.15 -12.51
CA HIS A 131 1.14 -2.55 -12.41
C HIS A 131 0.18 -3.49 -13.13
N ARG A 132 0.73 -4.58 -13.65
CA ARG A 132 -0.02 -5.67 -14.26
C ARG A 132 0.21 -6.92 -13.42
N GLY A 133 -0.83 -7.51 -12.84
CA GLY A 133 -0.74 -8.75 -12.05
C GLY A 133 -0.37 -8.59 -10.58
N PHE A 134 0.80 -8.05 -10.24
CA PHE A 134 1.31 -8.10 -8.85
C PHE A 134 2.03 -6.82 -8.42
N ILE A 135 1.67 -6.29 -7.25
CA ILE A 135 2.32 -5.13 -6.61
C ILE A 135 3.05 -5.60 -5.35
N ARG A 136 4.27 -5.09 -5.15
CA ARG A 136 5.10 -5.28 -3.96
C ARG A 136 5.64 -3.93 -3.53
N SER A 137 5.23 -3.46 -2.35
CA SER A 137 5.63 -2.17 -1.79
C SER A 137 6.43 -2.35 -0.50
N GLY A 138 7.27 -1.38 -0.16
CA GLY A 138 8.10 -1.40 1.06
C GLY A 138 9.14 -2.54 1.11
N ASP A 139 9.59 -2.85 2.32
CA ASP A 139 10.64 -3.86 2.57
C ASP A 139 10.26 -5.29 2.16
N GLY A 140 8.97 -5.62 2.06
CA GLY A 140 8.55 -6.93 1.55
C GLY A 140 9.09 -7.20 0.14
N LYS A 141 9.36 -6.16 -0.65
CA LYS A 141 9.90 -6.29 -2.00
C LYS A 141 11.27 -6.95 -2.04
N LYS A 142 12.21 -6.55 -1.17
CA LYS A 142 13.57 -7.12 -1.17
C LYS A 142 13.57 -8.61 -0.88
N TYR A 143 12.71 -9.05 0.05
CA TYR A 143 12.61 -10.45 0.46
C TYR A 143 11.81 -11.33 -0.51
N LEU A 144 10.96 -10.72 -1.35
CA LEU A 144 10.22 -11.44 -2.39
C LEU A 144 10.94 -11.51 -3.74
N GLU A 145 12.07 -10.83 -3.90
CA GLU A 145 12.66 -10.58 -5.21
C GLU A 145 13.04 -11.88 -5.94
N GLU A 146 13.75 -12.78 -5.28
CA GLU A 146 14.17 -14.06 -5.88
C GLU A 146 12.99 -15.00 -6.15
N TYR A 147 12.00 -15.03 -5.26
CA TYR A 147 10.78 -15.81 -5.49
C TYR A 147 10.06 -15.36 -6.75
N ILE A 148 9.88 -14.04 -6.93
CA ILE A 148 9.21 -13.50 -8.12
C ILE A 148 10.03 -13.71 -9.38
N LYS A 149 11.36 -13.55 -9.34
CA LYS A 149 12.23 -13.89 -10.48
C LYS A 149 12.09 -15.35 -10.91
N SER A 150 12.05 -16.27 -9.94
CA SER A 150 11.87 -17.70 -10.19
C SER A 150 10.45 -18.07 -10.69
N LYS A 151 9.49 -17.18 -10.50
CA LYS A 151 8.06 -17.32 -10.85
C LYS A 151 7.60 -16.13 -11.69
N ASN A 152 8.29 -15.89 -12.80
CA ASN A 152 8.07 -14.73 -13.67
C ASN A 152 6.60 -14.50 -14.06
N GLU A 153 5.81 -15.57 -14.18
CA GLU A 153 4.38 -15.58 -14.46
C GLU A 153 3.53 -14.81 -13.43
N ILE A 154 3.94 -14.77 -12.15
CA ILE A 154 3.23 -14.04 -11.08
C ILE A 154 3.13 -12.54 -11.40
N GLY A 155 4.11 -11.99 -12.12
CA GLY A 155 4.10 -10.59 -12.56
C GLY A 155 3.20 -10.32 -13.76
N SER A 156 2.46 -11.30 -14.28
CA SER A 156 1.62 -11.15 -15.47
C SER A 156 0.13 -11.15 -15.13
N LEU A 157 -0.68 -10.38 -15.87
CA LEU A 157 -2.14 -10.35 -15.71
C LEU A 157 -2.76 -11.74 -15.92
N ASN A 158 -2.35 -12.43 -16.99
CA ASN A 158 -2.90 -13.73 -17.41
C ASN A 158 -2.78 -14.81 -16.33
N TYR A 159 -1.71 -14.77 -15.51
CA TYR A 159 -1.54 -15.69 -14.40
C TYR A 159 -2.69 -15.56 -13.39
N TRP A 160 -3.12 -14.33 -13.09
CA TRP A 160 -4.18 -14.07 -12.12
C TRP A 160 -5.59 -14.20 -12.71
N GLU A 161 -5.80 -13.91 -13.99
CA GLU A 161 -7.13 -13.96 -14.63
C GLU A 161 -7.77 -15.35 -14.61
N GLY A 162 -6.95 -16.41 -14.65
CA GLY A 162 -7.43 -17.79 -14.58
C GLY A 162 -7.75 -18.28 -13.16
N MET A 163 -7.55 -17.46 -12.13
CA MET A 163 -7.63 -17.87 -10.73
C MET A 163 -8.96 -17.49 -10.09
N ASN A 164 -9.52 -18.40 -9.32
CA ASN A 164 -10.56 -18.05 -8.36
C ASN A 164 -9.95 -17.42 -7.09
N ILE A 165 -10.81 -16.82 -6.26
CA ILE A 165 -10.40 -16.13 -5.02
C ILE A 165 -9.57 -17.03 -4.10
N ARG A 166 -9.92 -18.31 -3.97
CA ARG A 166 -9.17 -19.23 -3.09
C ARG A 166 -7.74 -19.42 -3.58
N GLN A 167 -7.56 -19.67 -4.88
CA GLN A 167 -6.24 -19.82 -5.49
C GLN A 167 -5.40 -18.55 -5.33
N ALA A 168 -6.00 -17.38 -5.57
CA ALA A 168 -5.33 -16.10 -5.38
C ALA A 168 -4.89 -15.90 -3.92
N LYS A 169 -5.78 -16.19 -2.95
CA LYS A 169 -5.47 -16.12 -1.52
C LYS A 169 -4.33 -17.06 -1.12
N ASP A 170 -4.31 -18.29 -1.64
CA ASP A 170 -3.27 -19.27 -1.34
C ASP A 170 -1.89 -18.77 -1.83
N ILE A 171 -1.82 -18.18 -3.02
CA ILE A 171 -0.57 -17.64 -3.59
C ILE A 171 -0.11 -16.39 -2.83
N LEU A 172 -1.01 -15.47 -2.49
CA LEU A 172 -0.69 -14.29 -1.68
C LEU A 172 -0.19 -14.69 -0.29
N THR A 173 -0.85 -15.64 0.36
CA THR A 173 -0.44 -16.19 1.67
C THR A 173 0.94 -16.81 1.59
N ARG A 174 1.19 -17.65 0.57
CA ARG A 174 2.50 -18.27 0.36
C ARG A 174 3.59 -17.23 0.14
N SER A 175 3.29 -16.20 -0.65
CA SER A 175 4.24 -15.13 -0.93
C SER A 175 4.61 -14.38 0.36
N PHE A 176 3.62 -14.06 1.21
CA PHE A 176 3.88 -13.45 2.51
C PHE A 176 4.81 -14.31 3.38
N PHE A 177 4.54 -15.61 3.52
CA PHE A 177 5.37 -16.49 4.34
C PHE A 177 6.79 -16.67 3.79
N ILE A 178 6.98 -16.63 2.46
CA ILE A 178 8.31 -16.60 1.86
C ILE A 178 9.04 -15.33 2.28
N ALA A 179 8.39 -14.16 2.18
CA ALA A 179 8.99 -12.89 2.60
C ALA A 179 9.40 -12.90 4.08
N VAL A 180 8.53 -13.42 4.96
CA VAL A 180 8.83 -13.57 6.41
C VAL A 180 10.01 -14.50 6.64
N ASN A 181 10.06 -15.64 5.93
CA ASN A 181 11.16 -16.59 6.05
C ASN A 181 12.50 -15.94 5.66
N GLU A 182 12.56 -15.29 4.50
CA GLU A 182 13.78 -14.62 4.04
C GLU A 182 14.21 -13.48 4.97
N LYS A 183 13.26 -12.69 5.47
CA LYS A 183 13.51 -11.67 6.51
C LYS A 183 14.15 -12.27 7.76
N ASN A 184 13.60 -13.38 8.25
CA ASN A 184 14.08 -14.03 9.46
C ASN A 184 15.48 -14.64 9.26
N LEU A 185 15.75 -15.22 8.08
CA LEU A 185 17.08 -15.75 7.73
C LEU A 185 18.16 -14.66 7.70
N SER A 186 17.81 -13.43 7.29
CA SER A 186 18.73 -12.29 7.31
C SER A 186 18.77 -11.53 8.64
N GLY A 187 18.01 -11.97 9.65
CA GLY A 187 17.90 -11.27 10.95
C GLY A 187 17.17 -9.93 10.88
N GLY A 188 16.32 -9.73 9.87
CA GLY A 188 15.55 -8.50 9.67
C GLY A 188 14.36 -8.37 10.64
N ASN A 189 13.91 -7.14 10.87
CA ASN A 189 12.77 -6.80 11.73
C ASN A 189 11.87 -5.70 11.15
N GLU A 190 11.94 -5.49 9.84
CA GLU A 190 11.36 -4.31 9.17
C GLU A 190 9.82 -4.36 9.06
N PHE A 191 9.23 -5.56 9.04
CA PHE A 191 7.78 -5.72 8.98
C PHE A 191 7.28 -6.87 9.87
N SER A 192 5.97 -6.83 10.15
CA SER A 192 5.24 -7.78 11.00
C SER A 192 5.21 -9.21 10.43
N ASP A 193 5.11 -10.21 11.31
CA ASP A 193 4.84 -11.60 10.93
C ASP A 193 3.35 -11.88 10.72
N ASN A 194 2.49 -10.87 10.95
CA ASN A 194 1.05 -10.93 10.71
C ASN A 194 0.69 -10.28 9.39
N PHE A 195 -0.39 -10.77 8.78
CA PHE A 195 -0.92 -10.26 7.53
C PHE A 195 -2.44 -10.36 7.48
N ASP A 196 -3.04 -9.49 6.65
CA ASP A 196 -4.45 -9.54 6.27
C ASP A 196 -4.55 -9.73 4.75
N ILE A 197 -5.60 -10.42 4.29
CA ILE A 197 -5.89 -10.57 2.85
C ILE A 197 -7.35 -10.21 2.57
N GLU A 198 -7.52 -9.21 1.72
CA GLU A 198 -8.82 -8.82 1.17
C GLU A 198 -8.90 -9.13 -0.32
N CYS A 199 -10.11 -9.47 -0.77
CA CYS A 199 -10.37 -9.74 -2.18
C CYS A 199 -11.62 -8.99 -2.65
N ILE A 200 -11.57 -8.49 -3.88
CA ILE A 200 -12.73 -7.95 -4.59
C ILE A 200 -13.37 -9.11 -5.36
N LEU A 201 -14.69 -9.28 -5.23
CA LEU A 201 -15.46 -10.20 -6.06
C LEU A 201 -15.71 -9.53 -7.41
N GLY A 202 -15.45 -10.28 -8.50
CA GLY A 202 -15.66 -9.86 -9.88
C GLY A 202 -17.08 -10.02 -10.37
#